data_AF-A0A8I0H1U7-F1
#
_entry.id   AF-A0A8I0H1U7-F1
#
_cell.length_a   1.000
_cell.length_b   1.000
_cell.length_c   1.000
_cell.angle_alpha   90.00
_cell.angle_beta   90.00
_cell.angle_gamma   90.00
#
_symmetry.space_group_name_H-M   'P 1'
#
loop_
_entity.id
_entity.type
_entity.pdbx_description
1 polymer ?
#
loop_
_entity_poly.entity_id
_entity_poly.type
_entity_poly.pdbx_seq_one_letter_code
_entity_poly.pdbx_strand_id
1 'polypeptide(L)'
;MRWTAVLWCVGVFALAGCRSYEIERPTTPAGTACMVPCDAQALRCSTDARLEAESSHAMCLAGQERLQDRCSGYASDSERRRCESANGGAACLPPSPDTSACTQRWERCALACGGRMIER
;
A
#
# COMPACT_ATOMS: atom_id res chain seq x y z
N MET A 1 19.78 -44.12 24.09
CA MET A 1 19.77 -42.74 23.53
C MET A 1 18.35 -42.22 23.59
N ARG A 2 18.19 -41.04 24.19
CA ARG A 2 16.92 -40.45 24.67
C ARG A 2 16.13 -39.89 23.48
N TRP A 3 14.96 -40.45 23.21
CA TRP A 3 13.99 -40.00 22.20
C TRP A 3 12.79 -39.39 22.91
N THR A 4 12.92 -38.18 23.42
CA THR A 4 11.77 -37.38 23.90
C THR A 4 12.16 -35.90 23.84
N ALA A 5 11.20 -35.06 23.46
CA ALA A 5 11.24 -33.58 23.51
C ALA A 5 11.63 -32.80 22.25
N VAL A 6 11.00 -33.07 21.09
CA VAL A 6 10.96 -32.07 19.99
C VAL A 6 9.52 -31.72 19.54
N LEU A 7 8.50 -32.44 20.00
CA LEU A 7 7.13 -32.34 19.47
C LEU A 7 6.22 -31.31 20.19
N TRP A 8 6.77 -30.34 20.91
CA TRP A 8 6.01 -29.44 21.80
C TRP A 8 6.27 -27.93 21.58
N CYS A 9 6.61 -27.50 20.36
CA CYS A 9 6.85 -26.06 20.11
C CYS A 9 6.07 -25.44 18.94
N VAL A 10 5.24 -26.18 18.19
CA VAL A 10 4.71 -25.66 16.91
C VAL A 10 3.25 -25.17 16.98
N GLY A 11 2.52 -25.38 18.07
CA GLY A 11 1.05 -25.22 18.04
C GLY A 11 0.43 -23.93 18.63
N VAL A 12 1.18 -23.04 19.26
CA VAL A 12 0.59 -22.01 20.15
C VAL A 12 0.59 -20.58 19.59
N PHE A 13 1.20 -20.32 18.43
CA PHE A 13 1.44 -18.93 17.97
C PHE A 13 0.55 -18.39 16.83
N ALA A 14 -0.55 -19.07 16.46
CA ALA A 14 -1.33 -18.67 15.27
C ALA A 14 -2.77 -18.20 15.55
N LEU A 15 -3.05 -17.70 16.76
CA LEU A 15 -4.29 -16.96 17.07
C LEU A 15 -3.96 -15.62 17.74
N ALA A 16 -2.92 -14.93 17.25
CA ALA A 16 -2.84 -13.50 17.43
C ALA A 16 -3.99 -12.91 16.60
N GLY A 17 -5.15 -12.75 17.23
CA GLY A 17 -6.31 -12.12 16.61
C GLY A 17 -5.89 -10.80 15.99
N CYS A 18 -6.35 -10.54 14.77
CA CYS A 18 -6.26 -9.22 14.16
C CYS A 18 -7.05 -8.23 15.02
N ARG A 19 -6.45 -7.76 16.12
CA ARG A 19 -7.00 -6.65 16.87
C ARG A 19 -6.80 -5.43 15.99
N SER A 20 -7.92 -4.97 15.43
CA SER A 20 -7.95 -3.69 14.75
C SER A 20 -7.83 -2.62 15.83
N TYR A 21 -6.82 -1.77 15.72
CA TYR A 21 -6.72 -0.60 16.58
C TYR A 21 -7.07 0.62 15.75
N GLU A 22 -7.78 1.57 16.35
CA GLU A 22 -8.08 2.87 15.76
C GLU A 22 -7.58 3.96 16.70
N ILE A 23 -7.04 5.04 16.13
CA ILE A 23 -6.62 6.20 16.92
C ILE A 23 -7.76 7.20 17.02
N GLU A 24 -8.28 7.36 18.24
CA GLU A 24 -9.20 8.43 18.58
C GLU A 24 -8.42 9.76 18.70
N ARG A 25 -8.91 10.78 17.99
CA ARG A 25 -8.31 12.11 18.00
C ARG A 25 -8.49 12.80 19.36
N PRO A 26 -7.52 13.60 19.82
CA PRO A 26 -7.67 14.39 21.04
C PRO A 26 -8.78 15.45 20.88
N THR A 27 -9.62 15.61 21.90
CA THR A 27 -10.73 16.58 21.91
C THR A 27 -10.40 17.88 22.66
N THR A 28 -9.24 17.93 23.34
CA THR A 28 -8.80 19.13 24.07
C THR A 28 -8.32 20.21 23.10
N PRO A 29 -8.49 21.51 23.39
CA PRO A 29 -8.04 22.60 22.52
C PRO A 29 -6.52 22.56 22.22
N ALA A 30 -5.72 22.14 23.20
CA ALA A 30 -4.28 21.99 23.01
C ALA A 30 -3.94 20.79 22.10
N GLY A 31 -4.64 19.66 22.27
CA GLY A 31 -4.44 18.47 21.45
C GLY A 31 -4.90 18.67 20.01
N THR A 32 -6.01 19.35 19.77
CA THR A 32 -6.47 19.68 18.42
C THR A 32 -5.50 20.63 17.71
N ALA A 33 -4.94 21.62 18.41
CA ALA A 33 -3.89 22.49 17.86
C ALA A 33 -2.62 21.70 17.52
N CYS A 34 -2.23 20.73 18.36
CA CYS A 34 -1.10 19.84 18.11
C CYS A 34 -1.32 18.93 16.89
N MET A 35 -2.56 18.55 16.59
CA MET A 35 -2.89 17.68 15.44
C MET A 35 -2.73 18.36 14.08
N VAL A 36 -2.80 19.69 14.00
CA VAL A 36 -2.70 20.44 12.73
C VAL A 36 -1.42 20.08 11.92
N PRO A 37 -0.21 20.11 12.50
CA PRO A 37 0.99 19.68 11.78
C PRO A 37 1.00 18.18 11.45
N CYS A 38 0.41 17.32 12.30
CA CYS A 38 0.30 15.89 12.04
C CYS A 38 -0.55 15.62 10.78
N ASP A 39 -1.72 16.27 10.68
CA ASP A 39 -2.62 16.18 9.54
C ASP A 39 -1.95 16.71 8.27
N ALA A 40 -1.28 17.87 8.36
CA ALA A 40 -0.57 18.45 7.22
C ALA A 40 0.55 17.53 6.70
N GLN A 41 1.31 16.89 7.60
CA GLN A 41 2.36 15.94 7.22
C GLN A 41 1.79 14.67 6.58
N ALA A 42 0.70 14.13 7.14
CA ALA A 42 0.03 12.96 6.61
C ALA A 42 -0.54 13.20 5.21
N LEU A 43 -1.14 14.38 4.99
CA LEU A 43 -1.65 14.80 3.69
C LEU A 43 -0.54 14.90 2.65
N ARG A 44 0.59 15.54 2.99
CA ARG A 44 1.75 15.62 2.09
C ARG A 44 2.27 14.23 1.72
N CYS A 45 2.53 13.40 2.72
CA CYS A 45 3.04 12.04 2.52
C CYS A 45 2.10 11.20 1.62
N SER A 46 0.80 11.24 1.86
CA SER A 46 -0.18 10.48 1.06
C SER A 46 -0.33 11.03 -0.36
N THR A 47 -0.14 12.34 -0.54
CA THR A 47 -0.09 12.96 -1.87
C THR A 47 1.15 12.50 -2.64
N ASP A 48 2.31 12.47 -2.00
CA ASP A 48 3.54 12.00 -2.63
C ASP A 48 3.42 10.53 -3.06
N ALA A 49 2.88 9.67 -2.20
CA ALA A 49 2.64 8.25 -2.53
C ALA A 49 1.64 8.08 -3.70
N ARG A 50 0.63 8.95 -3.79
CA ARG A 50 -0.31 8.98 -4.92
C ARG A 50 0.38 9.38 -6.22
N LEU A 51 1.17 10.46 -6.19
CA LEU A 51 1.90 10.93 -7.36
C LEU A 51 2.91 9.88 -7.85
N GLU A 52 3.58 9.20 -6.94
CA GLU A 52 4.49 8.10 -7.28
C GLU A 52 3.74 6.96 -7.97
N ALA A 53 2.62 6.50 -7.40
CA ALA A 53 1.81 5.45 -8.01
C ALA A 53 1.23 5.86 -9.37
N GLU A 54 0.75 7.10 -9.51
CA GLU A 54 0.27 7.66 -10.78
C GLU A 54 1.38 7.73 -11.83
N SER A 55 2.59 8.14 -11.43
CA SER A 55 3.74 8.20 -12.34
C SER A 55 4.14 6.80 -12.83
N SER A 56 4.15 5.81 -11.94
CA SER A 56 4.39 4.41 -12.28
C SER A 56 3.35 3.87 -13.26
N HIS A 57 2.08 4.20 -13.01
CA HIS A 57 0.98 3.84 -13.90
C HIS A 57 1.11 4.51 -15.28
N ALA A 58 1.44 5.80 -15.33
CA ALA A 58 1.67 6.51 -16.60
C ALA A 58 2.84 5.90 -17.40
N MET A 59 3.92 5.49 -16.72
CA MET A 59 5.04 4.79 -17.36
C MET A 59 4.62 3.43 -17.92
N CYS A 60 3.77 2.69 -17.19
CA CYS A 60 3.21 1.44 -17.68
C CYS A 60 2.37 1.67 -18.95
N LEU A 61 1.45 2.64 -18.93
CA LEU A 61 0.60 2.98 -20.08
C LEU A 61 1.42 3.38 -21.30
N ALA A 62 2.46 4.20 -21.12
CA ALA A 62 3.38 4.55 -22.21
C ALA A 62 4.14 3.34 -22.75
N GLY A 63 4.49 2.37 -21.90
CA GLY A 63 5.07 1.10 -22.33
C GLY A 63 4.08 0.26 -23.14
N GLN A 64 2.82 0.23 -22.70
CA GLN A 64 1.73 -0.49 -23.38
C GLN A 64 1.42 0.13 -24.76
N GLU A 65 1.38 1.45 -24.87
CA GLU A 65 1.19 2.16 -26.14
C GLU A 65 2.31 1.83 -27.14
N ARG A 66 3.58 1.90 -26.70
CA ARG A 66 4.72 1.49 -27.55
C ARG A 66 4.66 0.04 -27.99
N LEU A 67 4.11 -0.85 -27.15
CA LEU A 67 3.92 -2.25 -27.47
C LEU A 67 2.80 -2.43 -28.51
N GLN A 68 1.69 -1.71 -28.35
CA GLN A 68 0.59 -1.68 -29.30
C GLN A 68 1.06 -1.17 -30.66
N ASP A 69 1.83 -0.08 -30.70
CA ASP A 69 2.42 0.45 -31.93
C ASP A 69 3.32 -0.57 -32.62
N ARG A 70 4.19 -1.24 -31.85
CA ARG A 70 5.07 -2.30 -32.36
C ARG A 70 4.30 -3.47 -32.98
N CYS A 71 3.19 -3.85 -32.36
CA CYS A 71 2.36 -4.98 -32.78
C CYS A 71 1.19 -4.55 -33.69
N SER A 72 1.11 -3.28 -34.10
CA SER A 72 -0.01 -2.74 -34.89
C SER A 72 -0.08 -3.29 -36.32
N GLY A 73 1.04 -3.79 -36.87
CA GLY A 73 1.13 -4.30 -38.23
C GLY A 73 0.51 -5.69 -38.47
N TYR A 74 0.03 -6.36 -37.42
CA TYR A 74 -0.62 -7.67 -37.55
C TYR A 74 -2.09 -7.53 -37.93
N ALA A 75 -2.52 -8.26 -38.95
CA ALA A 75 -3.88 -8.17 -39.50
C ALA A 75 -4.94 -8.80 -38.59
N SER A 76 -4.58 -9.76 -37.74
CA SER A 76 -5.51 -10.38 -36.78
C SER A 76 -5.22 -9.98 -35.34
N ASP A 77 -6.28 -9.76 -34.54
CA ASP A 77 -6.17 -9.53 -33.10
C ASP A 77 -5.49 -10.70 -32.35
N SER A 78 -5.53 -11.91 -32.94
CA SER A 78 -4.87 -13.09 -32.38
C SER A 78 -3.35 -13.05 -32.54
N GLU A 79 -2.86 -12.49 -33.65
CA GLU A 79 -1.43 -12.30 -33.91
C GLU A 79 -0.91 -11.08 -33.15
N ARG A 80 -1.69 -10.00 -33.08
CA ARG A 80 -1.36 -8.83 -32.25
C ARG A 80 -1.16 -9.23 -30.79
N ARG A 81 -2.10 -9.97 -30.20
CA ARG A 81 -1.97 -10.46 -28.80
C ARG A 81 -0.79 -11.40 -28.60
N ARG A 82 -0.46 -12.24 -29.59
CA ARG A 82 0.76 -13.07 -29.53
C ARG A 82 2.02 -12.21 -29.54
N CYS A 83 2.09 -11.21 -30.40
CA CYS A 83 3.19 -10.25 -30.42
C CYS A 83 3.32 -9.51 -29.09
N GLU A 84 2.22 -8.99 -28.54
CA GLU A 84 2.20 -8.32 -27.23
C GLU A 84 2.71 -9.26 -26.14
N SER A 85 2.21 -10.50 -26.07
CA SER A 85 2.65 -11.49 -25.07
C SER A 85 4.13 -11.87 -25.22
N ALA A 86 4.64 -11.99 -26.45
CA ALA A 86 6.03 -12.34 -26.73
C ALA A 86 7.00 -11.20 -26.38
N ASN A 87 6.50 -9.96 -26.38
CA ASN A 87 7.27 -8.77 -26.05
C ASN A 87 7.01 -8.29 -24.60
N GLY A 88 6.45 -9.15 -23.73
CA GLY A 88 6.29 -8.86 -22.31
C GLY A 88 5.08 -7.97 -21.97
N GLY A 89 4.03 -7.99 -22.80
CA GLY A 89 2.79 -7.27 -22.54
C GLY A 89 2.18 -7.65 -21.19
N ALA A 90 2.23 -6.71 -20.26
CA ALA A 90 1.55 -6.79 -18.98
C ALA A 90 0.39 -5.78 -18.98
N ALA A 91 -0.72 -6.15 -18.34
CA ALA A 91 -1.81 -5.22 -18.12
C ALA A 91 -1.38 -4.16 -17.10
N CYS A 92 -1.57 -2.89 -17.44
CA CYS A 92 -1.42 -1.80 -16.49
C CYS A 92 -2.63 -1.79 -15.56
N LEU A 93 -2.42 -2.22 -14.32
CA LEU A 93 -3.44 -2.16 -13.28
C LEU A 93 -3.54 -0.71 -12.77
N PRO A 94 -4.74 -0.28 -12.32
CA PRO A 94 -4.90 1.04 -11.72
C PRO A 94 -3.92 1.23 -10.54
N PRO A 95 -3.40 2.45 -10.35
CA PRO A 95 -2.41 2.71 -9.32
C PRO A 95 -2.98 2.45 -7.93
N SER A 96 -2.22 1.72 -7.11
CA SER A 96 -2.54 1.49 -5.69
C SER A 96 -1.44 2.12 -4.83
N PRO A 97 -1.63 3.36 -4.34
CA PRO A 97 -0.63 4.06 -3.55
C PRO A 97 -0.49 3.43 -2.16
N ASP A 98 0.74 3.14 -1.75
CA ASP A 98 1.03 2.69 -0.40
C ASP A 98 1.09 3.89 0.57
N THR A 99 0.02 4.07 1.34
CA THR A 99 -0.09 5.13 2.35
C THR A 99 0.15 4.62 3.77
N SER A 100 0.49 3.34 3.95
CA SER A 100 0.60 2.70 5.27
C SER A 100 1.63 3.40 6.18
N ALA A 101 2.79 3.76 5.61
CA ALA A 101 3.83 4.51 6.32
C ALA A 101 3.42 5.96 6.65
N CYS A 102 2.53 6.56 5.87
CA CYS A 102 1.95 7.88 6.17
C CYS A 102 0.99 7.78 7.35
N THR A 103 0.12 6.76 7.33
CA THR A 103 -0.82 6.47 8.41
C THR A 103 -0.10 6.18 9.73
N GLN A 104 0.90 5.29 9.75
CA GLN A 104 1.67 5.00 10.97
C GLN A 104 2.38 6.23 11.54
N ARG A 105 2.88 7.14 10.68
CA ARG A 105 3.47 8.41 11.13
C ARG A 105 2.41 9.32 11.75
N TRP A 106 1.25 9.42 11.12
CA TRP A 106 0.11 10.17 11.65
C TRP A 106 -0.34 9.61 13.00
N GLU A 107 -0.50 8.30 13.14
CA GLU A 107 -0.91 7.64 14.39
C GLU A 107 0.05 7.94 15.54
N ARG A 108 1.36 7.84 15.31
CA ARG A 108 2.39 8.20 16.31
C ARG A 108 2.31 9.68 16.71
N CYS A 109 2.09 10.57 15.75
CA CYS A 109 1.93 12.00 16.00
C CYS A 109 0.66 12.28 16.81
N ALA A 110 -0.44 11.61 16.46
CA ALA A 110 -1.71 11.74 17.16
C ALA A 110 -1.63 11.27 18.61
N LEU A 111 -0.97 10.14 18.88
CA LEU A 111 -0.70 9.67 20.24
C LEU A 111 0.15 10.68 21.04
N ALA A 112 1.16 11.29 20.41
CA ALA A 112 1.97 12.33 21.06
C ALA A 112 1.16 13.60 21.39
N CYS A 113 0.15 13.91 20.59
CA CYS A 113 -0.79 15.03 20.82
C CYS A 113 -1.91 14.72 21.83
N GLY A 114 -1.88 13.56 22.48
CA GLY A 114 -2.88 13.13 23.45
C GLY A 114 -4.05 12.35 22.86
N GLY A 115 -3.94 11.88 21.62
CA GLY A 115 -4.83 10.88 21.04
C GLY A 115 -4.73 9.55 21.76
N ARG A 116 -5.73 8.69 21.57
CA ARG A 116 -5.84 7.40 22.29
C ARG A 116 -5.99 6.26 21.31
N MET A 117 -5.35 5.14 21.62
CA MET A 117 -5.58 3.89 20.88
C MET A 117 -6.80 3.19 21.45
N ILE A 118 -7.76 2.87 20.58
CA ILE A 118 -8.95 2.07 20.92
C ILE A 118 -8.82 0.73 20.20
N GLU A 119 -8.96 -0.36 20.94
CA GLU A 119 -9.09 -1.71 20.37
C GLU A 119 -10.54 -1.92 19.88
N ARG A 120 -10.69 -2.43 18.66
CA ARG A 120 -11.94 -2.93 18.10
C ARG A 120 -11.86 -4.43 17.84
#